data_AF-A0A929BSL8-F1
#
_entry.id   AF-A0A929BSL8-F1
#
_cell.length_a   1.000
_cell.length_b   1.000
_cell.length_c   1.000
_cell.angle_alpha   90.00
_cell.angle_beta   90.00
_cell.angle_gamma   90.00
#
_symmetry.space_group_name_H-M   'P 1'
#
loop_
_entity.id
_entity.type
_entity.pdbx_description
1 polymer ?
#
loop_
_entity_poly.entity_id
_entity_poly.type
_entity_poly.pdbx_seq_one_letter_code
_entity_poly.pdbx_strand_id
1 'polypeptide(L)' 'GSLNPGGVGVLPAYRRRGIGSRLLAECLSLLRERGMRHATVWTFSYLESEAPAVVLYRRAGATVGRRKMGWEKAL' A
#
# COMPACT_ATOMS: atom_id res chain seq x y z
N GLY A 1 -10.43 -15.15 2.85
CA GLY A 1 -10.00 -14.12 3.81
C GLY A 1 -9.20 -13.05 3.08
N SER A 2 -9.12 -11.83 3.63
CA SER A 2 -8.23 -10.76 3.13
C SER A 2 -7.10 -10.54 4.15
N LEU A 3 -5.85 -10.58 3.70
CA LEU A 3 -4.68 -10.31 4.54
C LEU A 3 -4.18 -8.87 4.28
N ASN A 4 -3.76 -8.18 5.34
CA ASN A 4 -2.97 -6.96 5.26
C ASN A 4 -1.49 -7.36 5.14
N PRO A 5 -0.80 -7.10 4.02
CA PRO A 5 0.57 -7.57 3.82
C PRO A 5 1.60 -6.91 4.75
N GLY A 6 1.22 -5.92 5.58
CA GLY A 6 2.19 -5.00 6.18
C GLY A 6 2.71 -4.04 5.10
N GLY A 7 2.89 -2.77 5.44
CA GLY A 7 3.37 -1.78 4.44
C GLY A 7 4.78 -2.12 3.95
N VAL A 8 5.09 -1.79 2.70
CA VAL A 8 6.47 -1.83 2.17
C VAL A 8 7.11 -0.46 2.30
N GLY A 9 8.35 -0.41 2.81
CA GLY A 9 9.13 0.82 2.99
C GLY A 9 10.41 0.80 2.16
N VAL A 10 10.75 1.92 1.52
CA VAL A 10 12.04 2.11 0.85
C VAL A 10 12.68 3.39 1.40
N LEU A 11 13.91 3.24 1.89
CA LEU A 11 14.73 4.36 2.37
C LEU A 11 14.83 5.46 1.30
N PRO A 12 14.75 6.76 1.66
CA PRO A 12 14.75 7.86 0.69
C PRO A 12 15.82 7.77 -0.40
N ALA A 13 17.07 7.44 -0.03
CA ALA A 13 18.21 7.33 -0.95
C ALA A 13 18.05 6.24 -2.04
N TYR A 14 17.16 5.27 -1.83
CA TYR A 14 16.95 4.12 -2.70
C TYR A 14 15.62 4.18 -3.47
N ARG A 15 14.83 5.25 -3.30
CA ARG A 15 13.55 5.42 -3.99
C ARG A 15 13.74 5.66 -5.49
N ARG A 16 12.66 5.51 -6.25
CA ARG A 16 12.59 5.71 -7.73
C ARG A 16 13.45 4.74 -8.55
N ARG A 17 13.95 3.65 -7.94
CA ARG A 17 14.70 2.57 -8.58
C ARG A 17 13.88 1.29 -8.81
N GLY A 18 12.55 1.36 -8.70
CA GLY A 18 11.66 0.20 -8.85
C GLY A 18 11.58 -0.75 -7.65
N ILE A 19 12.38 -0.56 -6.60
CA ILE A 19 12.45 -1.45 -5.42
C ILE A 19 11.07 -1.67 -4.78
N GLY A 20 10.33 -0.60 -4.49
CA GLY A 20 9.00 -0.72 -3.88
C GLY A 20 7.99 -1.48 -4.74
N SER A 21 8.08 -1.34 -6.07
CA SER A 21 7.26 -2.11 -7.01
C SER A 21 7.63 -3.59 -7.01
N ARG A 22 8.92 -3.92 -6.95
CA ARG A 22 9.37 -5.31 -6.86
C ARG A 22 8.92 -5.94 -5.55
N LEU A 23 9.12 -5.27 -4.41
CA LEU A 23 8.68 -5.77 -3.10
C LEU A 23 7.17 -6.05 -3.08
N LEU A 24 6.35 -5.12 -3.57
CA LEU A 24 4.91 -5.31 -3.63
C LEU A 24 4.53 -6.50 -4.54
N ALA A 25 5.18 -6.64 -5.70
CA ALA A 25 4.92 -7.74 -6.62
C ALA A 25 5.23 -9.11 -5.99
N GLU A 26 6.35 -9.23 -5.26
CA GLU A 26 6.70 -10.45 -4.53
C GLU A 26 5.65 -10.78 -3.45
N CYS A 27 5.24 -9.79 -2.65
CA CYS A 27 4.19 -9.99 -1.65
C CYS A 27 2.88 -10.48 -2.29
N LEU A 28 2.48 -9.90 -3.42
CA LEU A 28 1.26 -10.31 -4.13
C LEU A 28 1.39 -11.72 -4.73
N SER A 29 2.56 -12.10 -5.25
CA SER A 29 2.78 -13.47 -5.74
C SER A 29 2.68 -14.48 -4.60
N LEU A 30 3.34 -14.20 -3.46
CA LEU A 30 3.29 -15.02 -2.27
C LEU A 30 1.87 -15.20 -1.70
N LEU A 31 1.03 -14.16 -1.79
CA LEU A 31 -0.38 -14.25 -1.39
C LEU A 31 -1.18 -15.12 -2.37
N ARG A 32 -0.95 -14.96 -3.68
CA ARG A 32 -1.60 -15.75 -4.72
C ARG A 32 -1.24 -17.24 -4.61
N GLU A 33 0.04 -17.56 -4.38
CA GLU A 33 0.52 -18.92 -4.15
C GLU A 33 -0.14 -19.58 -2.93
N ARG A 34 -0.50 -18.78 -1.91
CA ARG A 34 -1.28 -19.23 -0.75
C ARG A 34 -2.79 -19.29 -0.98
N GLY A 35 -3.25 -19.15 -2.21
CA GLY A 35 -4.67 -19.22 -2.57
C GLY A 35 -5.50 -17.98 -2.22
N MET A 36 -4.84 -16.84 -1.89
CA MET A 36 -5.57 -15.59 -1.63
C MET A 36 -6.08 -14.98 -2.93
N ARG A 37 -7.34 -14.57 -2.93
CA ARG A 37 -7.99 -13.91 -4.08
C ARG A 37 -8.01 -12.38 -3.97
N HIS A 38 -7.88 -11.86 -2.75
CA HIS A 38 -7.92 -10.43 -2.48
C HIS A 38 -6.87 -10.06 -1.42
N ALA A 39 -6.20 -8.93 -1.65
CA ALA A 39 -5.30 -8.29 -0.70
C ALA A 39 -5.81 -6.88 -0.42
N THR A 40 -5.77 -6.48 0.86
CA THR A 40 -6.20 -5.14 1.28
C THR A 40 -5.05 -4.47 2.00
N VAL A 41 -4.71 -3.25 1.61
CA VAL A 41 -3.72 -2.43 2.30
C VAL A 41 -4.36 -1.13 2.76
N TRP A 42 -3.97 -0.66 3.95
CA TRP A 42 -4.34 0.64 4.47
C TRP A 42 -3.12 1.55 4.41
N THR A 43 -3.33 2.79 3.96
CA THR A 43 -2.32 3.85 4.02
C THR A 43 -3.00 5.11 4.51
N PHE A 44 -2.26 5.91 5.26
CA PHE A 44 -2.66 7.28 5.55
C PHE A 44 -2.36 8.13 4.33
N SER A 45 -3.24 9.09 4.05
CA SER A 45 -3.04 10.18 3.10
C SER A 45 -3.22 11.49 3.87
N TYR A 46 -2.64 12.57 3.35
CA TYR A 46 -2.88 13.91 3.89
C TYR A 46 -4.28 14.39 3.45
N LEU A 47 -4.81 15.41 4.13
CA LEU A 47 -6.12 16.00 3.81
C LEU A 47 -6.24 16.41 2.34
N GLU A 48 -5.18 17.01 1.80
CA GLU A 48 -5.17 17.59 0.46
C GLU A 48 -4.39 16.76 -0.58
N SER A 49 -3.73 15.67 -0.15
CA SER A 49 -2.91 14.87 -1.07
C SER A 49 -2.82 13.40 -0.69
N GLU A 50 -2.79 12.56 -1.72
CA GLU A 50 -2.59 11.12 -1.54
C GLU A 50 -1.15 10.82 -1.14
N ALA A 51 -0.96 9.87 -0.22
CA ALA A 51 0.38 9.43 0.10
C ALA A 51 1.08 8.80 -1.12
N PRO A 52 2.43 8.87 -1.20
CA PRO A 52 3.19 8.24 -2.27
C PRO A 52 2.89 6.75 -2.47
N ALA A 53 2.48 6.04 -1.41
CA ALA A 53 2.07 4.65 -1.46
C ALA A 53 0.84 4.40 -2.36
N VAL A 54 -0.09 5.36 -2.46
CA VAL A 54 -1.28 5.25 -3.33
C VAL A 54 -0.88 5.12 -4.79
N VAL A 55 0.14 5.86 -5.23
CA VAL A 55 0.68 5.76 -6.60
C VAL A 55 1.28 4.38 -6.85
N LEU A 56 1.99 3.82 -5.86
CA LEU A 56 2.54 2.47 -5.94
C LEU A 56 1.42 1.42 -6.09
N TYR A 57 0.36 1.51 -5.27
CA TYR A 57 -0.76 0.57 -5.33
C TYR A 57 -1.53 0.64 -6.65
N ARG A 58 -1.79 1.85 -7.16
CA ARG A 58 -2.46 2.04 -8.47
C ARG A 58 -1.66 1.43 -9.61
N ARG A 59 -0.32 1.57 -9.59
CA ARG A 59 0.56 0.93 -10.58
C ARG A 59 0.52 -0.60 -10.54
N ALA A 60 0.20 -1.18 -9.38
CA ALA A 60 -0.03 -2.61 -9.21
C ALA A 60 -1.47 -3.05 -9.55
N GLY A 61 -2.31 -2.16 -10.10
CA GLY A 61 -3.69 -2.44 -10.48
C GLY A 61 -4.70 -2.35 -9.33
N ALA A 62 -4.29 -1.87 -8.15
CA ALA A 62 -5.22 -1.72 -7.03
C ALA A 62 -6.14 -0.51 -7.20
N THR A 63 -7.38 -0.66 -6.73
CA THR A 63 -8.39 0.40 -6.68
C THR A 63 -8.72 0.77 -5.23
N VAL A 64 -9.17 2.01 -5.00
CA VAL A 64 -9.57 2.46 -3.66
C VAL A 64 -10.97 1.92 -3.37
N GLY A 65 -11.07 0.94 -2.48
CA GLY A 65 -12.36 0.38 -2.06
C GLY A 65 -12.99 1.09 -0.86
N ARG A 66 -12.18 1.70 0.03
CA ARG A 66 -12.66 2.34 1.28
C ARG A 66 -11.75 3.52 1.66
N ARG A 67 -12.33 4.53 2.31
CA ARG A 67 -11.61 5.64 2.95
C ARG A 67 -12.07 5.79 4.40
N LYS A 68 -11.17 6.21 5.28
CA LYS A 68 -11.45 6.56 6.68
C LYS A 68 -10.82 7.92 6.96
N MET A 69 -11.50 8.73 7.77
CA MET A 69 -11.01 10.03 8.25
C MET A 69 -10.68 9.92 9.73
N GLY A 70 -9.53 10.47 10.14
CA GLY A 70 -9.13 10.60 11.53
C GLY A 70 -9.30 12.03 12.02
N TRP A 71 -9.59 12.20 13.31
CA TRP A 71 -9.64 13.49 13.98
C TRP A 71 -8.64 13.47 15.12
N GLU A 72 -7.90 14.57 15.28
CA GLU A 72 -6.93 14.75 16.37
C GLU A 72 -7.26 16.05 17.10
N LYS A 73 -7.16 16.03 18.42
CA LYS A 73 -7.25 17.22 19.27
C LYS A 73 -6.07 17.19 20.24
N ALA A 74 -5.25 18.23 20.23
CA ALA A 74 -4.30 18.47 21.30
C ALA A 74 -5.10 18.78 22.59
N LEU A 75 -4.75 18.09 23.68
CA LEU A 75 -5.37 18.31 24.98
C LEU A 75 -4.71 19.47 25.72
#